data_AF-A0A7X7E753-F1
#
_entry.id   AF-A0A7X7E753-F1
#
_cell.length_a   1.000
_cell.length_b   1.000
_cell.length_c   1.000
_cell.angle_alpha   90.00
_cell.angle_beta   90.00
_cell.angle_gamma   90.00
#
_symmetry.space_group_name_H-M   'P 1'
#
loop_
_entity.id
_entity.type
_entity.pdbx_description
1 polymer ?
#
loop_
_entity_poly.entity_id
_entity_poly.type
_entity_poly.pdbx_seq_one_letter_code
_entity_poly.pdbx_strand_id
1 'polypeptide(L)'
;MKDTGDSLYHGNVRKLIADVLVTLFSDNNMPVLIAVGGPGGSGKTTFALQLKKLLGDADIVSLDNYKIPRELRVAQDTWGSHPDASYLNLIKTHLYELKMGNTVEIPLYDIESGRAMVTNKYGPKRYNIIEGEISTFELFSPFIDFSIFIDSNFKTQLSARLIRDVAERGHTYEKAITNFLKSNIREYVTFGAVGKRRAQVILYSQSDYSLQIQSVQESLIPVFNNCYKNSNTVAVEGLIVPLCTPFDQNGEICKGALIDHIQWLYDRGVRRLLVSGTTAEFFSLTALERLLILDIVRENFQGMILFQTGCNSLKDTLELQTRAIMHGADVIMALPPYYYASLPEQGIIEYFKVLAEQCTVPFYLYNFPKHTGNPLTAGILHAVTHDGIKDSAGDYELLQSTPKFLAGSSSKIIQAVKNGAHGFVSAMANVYPDLFVALERELAVGNMDSAGVVQQTIAGKKELMPDVPEIILLKKLLKKLITGYPDYVRPPLYCSNTDAVL
;
A
#
# COMPACT_ATOMS: atom_id res chain seq x y z
N MET A 1 -0.15 -23.90 4.44
CA MET A 1 -0.01 -22.44 4.52
C MET A 1 1.40 -22.10 4.12
N LYS A 2 1.61 -21.02 3.36
CA LYS A 2 2.95 -20.53 3.07
C LYS A 2 3.31 -19.49 4.14
N ASP A 3 4.38 -19.72 4.88
CA ASP A 3 4.92 -18.76 5.83
C ASP A 3 5.55 -17.62 5.02
N THR A 4 5.12 -16.38 5.24
CA THR A 4 5.61 -15.28 4.41
C THR A 4 7.01 -14.84 4.80
N GLY A 5 7.51 -15.18 5.99
CA GLY A 5 8.91 -14.96 6.44
C GLY A 5 9.30 -13.50 6.62
N ASP A 6 9.02 -12.68 5.62
CA ASP A 6 9.01 -11.23 5.57
C ASP A 6 7.69 -10.81 4.87
N SER A 7 6.94 -9.88 5.46
CA SER A 7 5.56 -9.53 5.10
C SER A 7 5.36 -9.22 3.59
N LEU A 8 4.99 -10.21 2.77
CA LEU A 8 4.63 -10.03 1.35
C LEU A 8 3.56 -8.96 1.08
N TYR A 9 2.78 -8.58 2.10
CA TYR A 9 1.68 -7.63 2.02
C TYR A 9 1.88 -6.48 3.01
N HIS A 10 2.33 -5.32 2.55
CA HIS A 10 2.54 -4.11 3.36
C HIS A 10 1.37 -3.11 3.27
N GLY A 11 1.25 -2.16 4.19
CA GLY A 11 0.18 -1.15 4.17
C GLY A 11 -1.07 -1.56 4.96
N ASN A 12 -2.26 -1.13 4.52
CA ASN A 12 -3.50 -1.29 5.30
C ASN A 12 -4.07 -2.72 5.19
N VAL A 13 -3.53 -3.64 5.99
CA VAL A 13 -3.96 -5.05 6.07
C VAL A 13 -5.48 -5.21 6.22
N ARG A 14 -6.14 -4.33 6.99
CA ARG A 14 -7.59 -4.41 7.21
C ARG A 14 -8.38 -4.14 5.93
N LYS A 15 -7.94 -3.15 5.15
CA LYS A 15 -8.53 -2.82 3.85
C LYS A 15 -8.29 -3.95 2.85
N LEU A 16 -7.06 -4.47 2.78
CA LEU A 16 -6.74 -5.62 1.93
C LEU A 16 -7.64 -6.82 2.22
N ILE A 17 -7.85 -7.17 3.50
CA ILE A 17 -8.73 -8.28 3.88
C ILE A 17 -10.18 -8.00 3.45
N ALA A 18 -10.67 -6.77 3.63
CA ALA A 18 -12.00 -6.40 3.16
C ALA A 18 -12.15 -6.55 1.64
N ASP A 19 -11.15 -6.09 0.87
CA ASP A 19 -11.17 -6.17 -0.60
C ASP A 19 -11.10 -7.63 -1.09
N VAL A 20 -10.33 -8.48 -0.42
CA VAL A 20 -10.30 -9.92 -0.68
C VAL A 20 -11.67 -10.55 -0.41
N LEU A 21 -12.32 -10.23 0.71
CA LEU A 21 -13.65 -10.76 1.03
C LEU A 21 -14.71 -10.31 0.03
N VAL A 22 -14.68 -9.04 -0.39
CA VAL A 22 -15.58 -8.53 -1.44
C VAL A 22 -15.35 -9.25 -2.75
N THR A 23 -14.09 -9.47 -3.14
CA THR A 23 -13.74 -10.15 -4.39
C THR A 23 -14.15 -11.62 -4.37
N LEU A 24 -13.82 -12.36 -3.30
CA LEU A 24 -14.12 -13.79 -3.16
C LEU A 24 -15.62 -14.08 -3.18
N PHE A 25 -16.42 -13.19 -2.60
CA PHE A 25 -17.85 -13.38 -2.45
C PHE A 25 -18.66 -12.43 -3.32
N SER A 26 -18.10 -11.95 -4.43
CA SER A 26 -18.78 -11.04 -5.36
C SER A 26 -20.01 -11.69 -6.00
N ASP A 27 -19.89 -12.95 -6.43
CA ASP A 27 -20.97 -13.71 -7.11
C ASP A 27 -21.93 -14.43 -6.15
N ASN A 28 -21.67 -14.38 -4.84
CA ASN A 28 -22.58 -14.98 -3.86
C ASN A 28 -23.85 -14.10 -3.76
N ASN A 29 -25.03 -14.65 -3.49
CA ASN A 29 -26.23 -13.87 -3.17
C ASN A 29 -26.75 -14.16 -1.76
N MET A 30 -26.19 -15.16 -1.08
CA MET A 30 -26.54 -15.56 0.27
C MET A 30 -25.68 -14.80 1.30
N PRO A 31 -26.13 -14.75 2.57
CA PRO A 31 -25.31 -14.24 3.67
C PRO A 31 -23.98 -14.99 3.79
N VAL A 32 -22.90 -14.24 3.98
CA VAL A 32 -21.54 -14.77 4.17
C VAL A 32 -21.20 -14.74 5.66
N LEU A 33 -20.74 -15.86 6.20
CA LEU A 33 -20.31 -15.99 7.60
C LEU A 33 -18.79 -15.97 7.69
N ILE A 34 -18.25 -14.95 8.35
CA ILE A 34 -16.80 -14.73 8.50
C ILE A 34 -16.41 -14.92 9.97
N ALA A 35 -15.70 -16.00 10.29
CA ALA A 35 -15.15 -16.21 11.63
C ALA A 35 -13.91 -15.33 11.87
N VAL A 36 -13.90 -14.61 12.99
CA VAL A 36 -12.73 -13.87 13.50
C VAL A 36 -12.39 -14.40 14.88
N GLY A 37 -11.35 -15.23 14.95
CA GLY A 37 -10.92 -15.96 16.14
C GLY A 37 -9.54 -15.56 16.63
N GLY A 38 -9.17 -16.03 17.82
CA GLY A 38 -7.88 -15.75 18.43
C GLY A 38 -7.95 -15.73 19.96
N PRO A 39 -6.80 -15.73 20.65
CA PRO A 39 -6.78 -15.71 22.10
C PRO A 39 -7.30 -14.37 22.64
N GLY A 40 -7.83 -14.39 23.87
CA GLY A 40 -8.30 -13.16 24.52
C GLY A 40 -7.19 -12.11 24.60
N GLY A 41 -7.46 -10.89 24.14
CA GLY A 41 -6.47 -9.81 24.12
C GLY A 41 -5.62 -9.72 22.84
N SER A 42 -5.90 -10.52 21.80
CA SER A 42 -5.19 -10.44 20.51
C SER A 42 -5.66 -9.31 19.58
N GLY A 43 -6.69 -8.53 19.95
CA GLY A 43 -7.22 -7.44 19.11
C GLY A 43 -8.37 -7.82 18.16
N LYS A 44 -8.85 -9.07 18.24
CA LYS A 44 -10.00 -9.62 17.48
C LYS A 44 -11.23 -8.71 17.41
N THR A 45 -11.70 -8.20 18.55
CA THR A 45 -12.89 -7.34 18.60
C THR A 45 -12.67 -6.01 17.86
N THR A 46 -11.50 -5.39 18.03
CA THR A 46 -11.12 -4.16 17.32
C THR A 46 -11.05 -4.38 15.82
N PHE A 47 -10.44 -5.50 15.39
CA PHE A 47 -10.38 -5.87 13.98
C PHE A 47 -11.78 -6.09 13.39
N ALA A 48 -12.65 -6.84 14.08
CA ALA A 48 -14.02 -7.11 13.63
C ALA A 48 -14.83 -5.82 13.45
N LEU A 49 -14.71 -4.86 14.38
CA LEU A 49 -15.37 -3.55 14.27
C LEU A 49 -14.88 -2.73 13.07
N GLN A 50 -13.58 -2.77 12.79
CA GLN A 50 -13.02 -2.08 11.63
C GLN A 50 -13.40 -2.77 10.32
N LEU A 51 -13.37 -4.10 10.30
CA LEU A 51 -13.79 -4.89 9.14
C LEU A 51 -15.26 -4.65 8.81
N LYS A 52 -16.14 -4.59 9.82
CA LYS A 52 -17.55 -4.21 9.66
C LYS A 52 -17.70 -2.88 8.91
N LYS A 53 -16.95 -1.85 9.31
CA LYS A 53 -16.99 -0.53 8.65
C LYS A 53 -16.53 -0.59 7.19
N LEU A 54 -15.52 -1.41 6.89
CA LEU A 54 -14.94 -1.52 5.55
C LEU A 54 -15.83 -2.30 4.58
N LEU A 55 -16.57 -3.30 5.06
CA LEU A 55 -17.47 -4.13 4.25
C LEU A 55 -18.83 -3.47 3.97
N GLY A 56 -19.22 -2.45 4.74
CA GLY A 56 -20.49 -1.74 4.55
C GLY A 56 -21.69 -2.53 5.09
N ASP A 57 -22.30 -3.39 4.25
CA ASP A 57 -23.43 -4.24 4.65
C ASP A 57 -22.98 -5.43 5.50
N ALA A 58 -22.51 -5.10 6.70
CA ALA A 58 -21.93 -6.05 7.63
C ALA A 58 -22.43 -5.83 9.05
N ASP A 59 -22.54 -6.89 9.83
CA ASP A 59 -22.76 -6.81 11.27
C ASP A 59 -22.03 -7.93 12.04
N ILE A 60 -21.91 -7.76 13.35
CA ILE A 60 -21.11 -8.63 14.23
C ILE A 60 -22.03 -9.48 15.10
N VAL A 61 -21.80 -10.78 15.08
CA VAL A 61 -22.36 -11.74 16.03
C VAL A 61 -21.24 -12.13 16.99
N SER A 62 -21.24 -11.58 18.20
CA SER A 62 -20.25 -11.96 19.22
C SER A 62 -20.67 -13.26 19.90
N LEU A 63 -19.80 -14.27 19.86
CA LEU A 63 -20.03 -15.56 20.52
C LEU A 63 -19.93 -15.48 22.04
N ASP A 64 -19.40 -14.38 22.58
CA ASP A 64 -19.40 -14.11 24.02
C ASP A 64 -20.83 -14.04 24.59
N ASN A 65 -21.81 -13.72 23.76
CA ASN A 65 -23.22 -13.71 24.10
C ASN A 65 -23.81 -15.10 24.40
N TYR A 66 -23.17 -16.16 23.91
CA TYR A 66 -23.65 -17.54 24.05
C TYR A 66 -23.01 -18.25 25.25
N LYS A 67 -22.30 -17.52 26.12
CA LYS A 67 -21.71 -18.09 27.32
C LYS A 67 -22.79 -18.60 28.27
N ILE A 68 -22.57 -19.78 28.83
CA ILE A 68 -23.42 -20.28 29.90
C ILE A 68 -23.22 -19.44 31.18
N PRO A 69 -24.19 -19.44 32.13
CA PRO A 69 -24.09 -18.71 33.39
C PRO A 69 -22.75 -18.86 34.08
N ARG A 70 -22.19 -17.73 34.55
CA ARG A 70 -20.87 -17.67 35.17
C ARG A 70 -20.74 -18.64 36.35
N GLU A 71 -21.79 -18.79 37.15
CA GLU A 71 -21.83 -19.72 38.29
C GLU A 71 -21.61 -21.19 37.88
N LEU A 72 -22.20 -21.61 36.76
CA LEU A 72 -22.05 -22.97 36.23
C LEU A 72 -20.64 -23.19 35.69
N ARG A 73 -20.07 -22.18 35.00
CA ARG A 73 -18.68 -22.25 34.50
C ARG A 73 -17.67 -22.38 35.63
N VAL A 74 -17.86 -21.60 36.71
CA VAL A 74 -17.01 -21.71 37.90
C VAL A 74 -17.14 -23.08 38.55
N ALA A 75 -18.35 -23.63 38.66
CA ALA A 75 -18.58 -24.96 39.22
C ALA A 75 -17.97 -26.10 38.38
N GLN A 76 -17.87 -25.91 37.06
CA GLN A 76 -17.32 -26.88 36.11
C GLN A 76 -15.80 -26.67 35.83
N ASP A 77 -15.17 -25.65 36.43
CA ASP A 77 -13.82 -25.17 36.10
C ASP A 77 -13.60 -24.93 34.58
N THR A 78 -14.61 -24.38 33.89
CA THR A 78 -14.56 -24.07 32.46
C THR A 78 -14.43 -22.56 32.21
N TRP A 79 -13.52 -22.16 31.32
CA TRP A 79 -13.21 -20.76 31.03
C TRP A 79 -13.35 -20.45 29.52
N GLY A 80 -12.82 -19.30 29.09
CA GLY A 80 -13.25 -18.60 27.87
C GLY A 80 -13.23 -19.42 26.59
N SER A 81 -12.25 -20.32 26.45
CA SER A 81 -12.08 -21.13 25.23
C SER A 81 -12.52 -22.59 25.41
N HIS A 82 -12.99 -22.97 26.59
CA HIS A 82 -13.54 -24.30 26.82
C HIS A 82 -14.86 -24.48 26.05
N PRO A 83 -15.03 -25.57 25.27
CA PRO A 83 -16.27 -25.82 24.51
C PRO A 83 -17.53 -25.78 25.39
N ASP A 84 -17.48 -26.38 26.58
CA ASP A 84 -18.61 -26.43 27.51
C ASP A 84 -18.91 -25.09 28.21
N ALA A 85 -18.10 -24.05 28.02
CA ALA A 85 -18.37 -22.72 28.56
C ALA A 85 -19.45 -21.95 27.77
N SER A 86 -19.93 -22.51 26.65
CA SER A 86 -20.90 -21.86 25.75
C SER A 86 -21.99 -22.81 25.28
N TYR A 87 -23.15 -22.27 24.91
CA TYR A 87 -24.26 -23.03 24.32
C TYR A 87 -23.96 -23.45 22.86
N LEU A 88 -23.04 -24.40 22.67
CA LEU A 88 -22.53 -24.77 21.33
C LEU A 88 -23.61 -25.19 20.33
N ASN A 89 -24.62 -25.94 20.78
CA ASN A 89 -25.72 -26.38 19.91
C ASN A 89 -26.55 -25.18 19.43
N LEU A 90 -26.82 -24.21 20.32
CA LEU A 90 -27.52 -22.99 19.95
C LEU A 90 -26.71 -22.15 18.94
N ILE A 91 -25.39 -22.05 19.14
CA ILE A 91 -24.50 -21.38 18.18
C ILE A 91 -24.61 -22.06 16.81
N LYS A 92 -24.49 -23.40 16.74
CA LYS A 92 -24.62 -24.13 15.47
C LYS A 92 -25.95 -23.88 14.78
N THR A 93 -27.05 -23.96 15.52
CA THR A 93 -28.39 -23.66 14.99
C THR A 93 -28.44 -22.24 14.44
N HIS A 94 -27.98 -21.24 15.19
CA HIS A 94 -28.01 -19.86 14.71
C HIS A 94 -27.10 -19.62 13.51
N LEU A 95 -25.88 -20.20 13.48
CA LEU A 95 -25.01 -20.08 12.32
C LEU A 95 -25.65 -20.71 11.08
N TYR A 96 -26.33 -21.85 11.22
CA TYR A 96 -27.08 -22.45 10.13
C TYR A 96 -28.21 -21.54 9.64
N GLU A 97 -29.07 -21.06 10.55
CA GLU A 97 -30.19 -20.17 10.21
C GLU A 97 -29.72 -18.89 9.53
N LEU A 98 -28.64 -18.26 10.03
CA LEU A 98 -28.05 -17.07 9.42
C LEU A 98 -27.52 -17.34 8.02
N LYS A 99 -26.89 -18.49 7.79
CA LYS A 99 -26.42 -18.90 6.46
C LYS A 99 -27.58 -19.06 5.47
N MET A 100 -28.74 -19.49 5.97
CA MET A 100 -29.96 -19.64 5.17
C MET A 100 -30.73 -18.33 4.96
N GLY A 101 -30.30 -17.21 5.55
CA GLY A 101 -30.98 -15.92 5.44
C GLY A 101 -32.08 -15.70 6.49
N ASN A 102 -32.18 -16.57 7.49
CA ASN A 102 -33.22 -16.48 8.52
C ASN A 102 -32.80 -15.60 9.70
N THR A 103 -33.77 -14.92 10.29
CA THR A 103 -33.58 -14.12 11.52
C THR A 103 -33.48 -15.04 12.74
N VAL A 104 -32.56 -14.73 13.65
CA VAL A 104 -32.34 -15.50 14.88
C VAL A 104 -32.49 -14.62 16.13
N GLU A 105 -32.71 -15.24 17.29
CA GLU A 105 -32.79 -14.55 18.58
C GLU A 105 -31.50 -14.74 19.37
N ILE A 106 -30.57 -13.79 19.23
CA ILE A 106 -29.25 -13.86 19.85
C ILE A 106 -29.39 -13.53 21.35
N PRO A 107 -28.90 -14.38 22.26
CA PRO A 107 -28.83 -14.04 23.69
C PRO A 107 -27.99 -12.77 23.90
N LEU A 108 -28.30 -11.96 24.90
CA LEU A 108 -27.45 -10.84 25.32
C LEU A 108 -26.83 -11.20 26.67
N TYR A 109 -25.54 -11.52 26.66
CA TYR A 109 -24.83 -11.87 27.88
C TYR A 109 -24.49 -10.59 28.66
N ASP A 110 -25.04 -10.49 29.87
CA ASP A 110 -24.74 -9.39 30.77
C ASP A 110 -23.48 -9.69 31.60
N ILE A 111 -22.52 -8.76 31.56
CA ILE A 111 -21.20 -8.96 32.18
C ILE A 111 -21.31 -8.89 33.70
N GLU A 112 -22.23 -8.07 34.23
CA GLU A 112 -22.41 -7.85 35.66
C GLU A 112 -23.06 -9.06 36.34
N SER A 113 -24.25 -9.46 35.89
CA SER A 113 -24.97 -10.64 36.38
C SER A 113 -24.30 -11.94 35.95
N GLY A 114 -23.54 -11.95 34.84
CA GLY A 114 -22.90 -13.13 34.30
C GLY A 114 -23.89 -14.15 33.71
N ARG A 115 -25.06 -13.69 33.25
CA ARG A 115 -26.13 -14.50 32.65
C ARG A 115 -26.63 -13.84 31.36
N ALA A 116 -27.20 -14.64 30.46
CA ALA A 116 -27.95 -14.14 29.31
C ALA A 116 -29.46 -14.19 29.63
N MET A 117 -30.04 -13.07 30.02
CA MET A 117 -31.44 -13.01 30.49
C MET A 117 -32.44 -12.54 29.44
N VAL A 118 -31.96 -11.89 28.37
CA VAL A 118 -32.78 -11.36 27.28
C VAL A 118 -32.17 -11.75 25.94
N THR A 119 -32.99 -11.78 24.90
CA THR A 119 -32.57 -12.02 23.52
C THR A 119 -32.80 -10.77 22.67
N ASN A 120 -32.05 -10.63 21.59
CA ASN A 120 -32.27 -9.62 20.56
C ASN A 120 -32.45 -10.28 19.20
N LYS A 121 -33.40 -9.77 18.41
CA LYS A 121 -33.60 -10.23 17.03
C LYS A 121 -32.46 -9.74 16.15
N TYR A 122 -31.84 -10.66 15.43
CA TYR A 122 -30.78 -10.39 14.49
C TYR A 122 -31.15 -10.94 13.11
N GLY A 123 -31.32 -10.05 12.14
CA GLY A 123 -31.47 -10.42 10.73
C GLY A 123 -30.10 -10.46 10.05
N PRO A 124 -29.81 -11.49 9.23
CA PRO A 124 -28.51 -11.62 8.58
C PRO A 124 -28.24 -10.45 7.63
N LYS A 125 -27.01 -9.95 7.66
CA LYS A 125 -26.48 -9.00 6.69
C LYS A 125 -25.85 -9.73 5.52
N ARG A 126 -25.38 -8.99 4.51
CA ARG A 126 -24.51 -9.57 3.49
C ARG A 126 -23.27 -10.23 4.12
N TYR A 127 -22.59 -9.54 5.03
CA TYR A 127 -21.43 -10.07 5.75
C TYR A 127 -21.71 -10.17 7.26
N ASN A 128 -21.62 -11.37 7.82
CA ASN A 128 -21.89 -11.63 9.23
C ASN A 128 -20.58 -12.05 9.90
N ILE A 129 -20.01 -11.16 10.70
CA ILE A 129 -18.71 -11.37 11.34
C ILE A 129 -18.95 -12.10 12.67
N ILE A 130 -18.56 -13.36 12.73
CA ILE A 130 -18.68 -14.23 13.90
C ILE A 130 -17.42 -14.06 14.75
N GLU A 131 -17.51 -13.25 15.80
CA GLU A 131 -16.37 -12.84 16.63
C GLU A 131 -16.35 -13.61 17.95
N GLY A 132 -15.18 -14.07 18.40
CA GLY A 132 -15.03 -14.72 19.70
C GLY A 132 -13.78 -15.58 19.79
N GLU A 133 -13.42 -16.02 21.01
CA GLU A 133 -12.25 -16.92 21.17
C GLU A 133 -12.46 -18.27 20.47
N ILE A 134 -13.71 -18.72 20.36
CA ILE A 134 -14.09 -20.02 19.81
C ILE A 134 -14.58 -19.98 18.35
N SER A 135 -14.66 -18.81 17.72
CA SER A 135 -15.30 -18.65 16.41
C SER A 135 -14.64 -19.47 15.29
N THR A 136 -13.34 -19.73 15.40
CA THR A 136 -12.56 -20.53 14.45
C THR A 136 -12.48 -22.02 14.83
N PHE A 137 -13.31 -22.50 15.76
CA PHE A 137 -13.30 -23.91 16.14
C PHE A 137 -13.79 -24.81 15.00
N GLU A 138 -13.20 -25.99 14.89
CA GLU A 138 -13.52 -26.98 13.84
C GLU A 138 -15.01 -27.31 13.75
N LEU A 139 -15.69 -27.37 14.90
CA LEU A 139 -17.11 -27.69 14.98
C LEU A 139 -18.04 -26.66 14.30
N PHE A 140 -17.55 -25.44 14.02
CA PHE A 140 -18.28 -24.41 13.30
C PHE A 140 -17.92 -24.34 11.81
N SER A 141 -16.84 -25.01 11.38
CA SER A 141 -16.35 -24.96 10.00
C SER A 141 -17.40 -25.29 8.91
N PRO A 142 -18.40 -26.18 9.11
CA PRO A 142 -19.42 -26.41 8.09
C PRO A 142 -20.30 -25.19 7.80
N PHE A 143 -20.39 -24.26 8.74
CA PHE A 143 -21.24 -23.07 8.64
C PHE A 143 -20.46 -21.83 8.19
N ILE A 144 -19.16 -21.77 8.47
CA ILE A 144 -18.29 -20.61 8.17
C ILE A 144 -17.81 -20.65 6.73
N ASP A 145 -17.90 -19.52 6.02
CA ASP A 145 -17.42 -19.37 4.64
C ASP A 145 -15.96 -18.90 4.61
N PHE A 146 -15.56 -18.06 5.56
CA PHE A 146 -14.19 -17.54 5.67
C PHE A 146 -13.75 -17.39 7.12
N SER A 147 -12.51 -17.72 7.43
CA SER A 147 -11.96 -17.73 8.79
C SER A 147 -10.63 -16.98 8.86
N ILE A 148 -10.58 -16.04 9.78
CA ILE A 148 -9.44 -15.20 10.09
C ILE A 148 -9.06 -15.47 11.54
N PHE A 149 -7.78 -15.74 11.76
CA PHE A 149 -7.23 -15.94 13.09
C PHE A 149 -6.24 -14.85 13.41
N ILE A 150 -6.39 -14.20 14.57
CA ILE A 150 -5.51 -13.12 15.01
C ILE A 150 -4.72 -13.60 16.21
N ASP A 151 -3.40 -13.73 16.02
CA ASP A 151 -2.44 -14.09 17.06
C ASP A 151 -1.66 -12.89 17.57
N SER A 152 -0.99 -13.04 18.71
CA SER A 152 -0.08 -12.05 19.29
C SER A 152 0.78 -12.70 20.37
N ASN A 153 1.90 -12.07 20.74
CA ASN A 153 2.70 -12.58 21.86
C ASN A 153 1.93 -12.49 23.20
N PHE A 154 2.30 -13.36 24.16
CA PHE A 154 1.64 -13.42 25.47
C PHE A 154 1.70 -12.11 26.26
N LYS A 155 2.76 -11.31 26.08
CA LYS A 155 2.91 -10.01 26.75
C LYS A 155 1.86 -9.02 26.26
N THR A 156 1.60 -8.95 24.96
CA THR A 156 0.53 -8.14 24.35
C THR A 156 -0.84 -8.60 24.85
N GLN A 157 -1.10 -9.91 24.83
CA GLN A 157 -2.37 -10.47 25.32
C GLN A 157 -2.63 -10.14 26.80
N LEU A 158 -1.61 -10.33 27.65
CA LEU A 158 -1.70 -10.01 29.08
C LEU A 158 -1.91 -8.51 29.30
N SER A 159 -1.17 -7.66 28.58
CA SER A 159 -1.27 -6.21 28.72
C SER A 159 -2.67 -5.71 28.34
N ALA A 160 -3.20 -6.15 27.20
CA ALA A 160 -4.56 -5.81 26.77
C ALA A 160 -5.62 -6.28 27.77
N ARG A 161 -5.44 -7.48 28.34
CA ARG A 161 -6.36 -8.04 29.33
C ARG A 161 -6.29 -7.30 30.67
N LEU A 162 -5.10 -6.91 31.12
CA LEU A 162 -4.94 -6.12 32.34
C LEU A 162 -5.61 -4.75 32.21
N ILE A 163 -5.40 -4.05 31.09
CA ILE A 163 -6.07 -2.77 30.82
C ILE A 163 -7.58 -2.95 30.89
N ARG A 164 -8.13 -3.91 30.13
CA ARG A 164 -9.57 -4.16 30.08
C ARG A 164 -10.15 -4.61 31.43
N ASP A 165 -9.57 -5.62 32.06
CA ASP A 165 -10.17 -6.25 33.24
C ASP A 165 -9.94 -5.42 34.51
N VAL A 166 -8.80 -4.73 34.65
CA VAL A 166 -8.53 -3.87 35.83
C VAL A 166 -9.15 -2.49 35.66
N ALA A 167 -8.91 -1.81 34.53
CA ALA A 167 -9.35 -0.42 34.37
C ALA A 167 -10.84 -0.30 34.01
N GLU A 168 -11.37 -1.20 33.18
CA GLU A 168 -12.77 -1.10 32.72
C GLU A 168 -13.75 -1.92 33.56
N ARG A 169 -13.29 -3.02 34.19
CA ARG A 169 -14.15 -3.97 34.92
C ARG A 169 -13.86 -4.05 36.43
N GLY A 170 -12.91 -3.25 36.93
CA GLY A 170 -12.59 -3.16 38.35
C GLY A 170 -12.06 -4.45 38.99
N HIS A 171 -11.51 -5.39 38.22
CA HIS A 171 -10.89 -6.59 38.78
C HIS A 171 -9.56 -6.27 39.47
N THR A 172 -9.20 -7.06 40.48
CA THR A 172 -7.83 -7.04 41.02
C THR A 172 -6.83 -7.57 39.99
N TYR A 173 -5.57 -7.11 40.08
CA TYR A 173 -4.48 -7.63 39.26
C TYR A 173 -4.34 -9.15 39.39
N GLU A 174 -4.43 -9.68 40.61
CA GLU A 174 -4.38 -11.12 40.87
C GLU A 174 -5.48 -11.86 40.10
N LYS A 175 -6.74 -11.43 40.20
CA LYS A 175 -7.87 -12.03 39.49
C LYS A 175 -7.69 -11.96 37.98
N ALA A 176 -7.19 -10.84 37.45
CA ALA A 176 -6.94 -10.68 36.02
C ALA A 176 -5.83 -11.62 35.51
N ILE A 177 -4.75 -11.77 36.28
CA ILE A 177 -3.64 -12.70 35.97
C ILE A 177 -4.10 -14.15 36.07
N THR A 178 -4.83 -14.54 37.12
CA THR A 178 -5.38 -15.90 37.25
C THR A 178 -6.27 -16.25 36.06
N ASN A 179 -7.14 -15.33 35.63
CA ASN A 179 -7.98 -15.53 34.46
C ASN A 179 -7.16 -15.67 33.18
N PHE A 180 -6.07 -14.90 33.02
CA PHE A 180 -5.16 -15.04 31.90
C PHE A 180 -4.50 -16.43 31.87
N LEU A 181 -3.95 -16.89 32.99
CA LEU A 181 -3.30 -18.20 33.08
C LEU A 181 -4.27 -19.35 32.76
N LYS A 182 -5.50 -19.28 33.28
CA LYS A 182 -6.52 -20.29 33.01
C LYS A 182 -7.02 -20.25 31.56
N SER A 183 -7.40 -19.07 31.07
CA SER A 183 -8.03 -18.91 29.75
C SER A 183 -7.02 -18.97 28.60
N ASN A 184 -5.95 -18.17 28.65
CA ASN A 184 -5.03 -17.95 27.54
C ASN A 184 -3.87 -18.95 27.51
N ILE A 185 -3.46 -19.50 28.65
CA ILE A 185 -2.32 -20.43 28.72
C ILE A 185 -2.77 -21.88 28.84
N ARG A 186 -3.70 -22.21 29.75
CA ARG A 186 -4.18 -23.59 29.92
C ARG A 186 -5.18 -23.96 28.82
N GLU A 187 -6.36 -23.34 28.80
CA GLU A 187 -7.44 -23.81 27.93
C GLU A 187 -7.23 -23.50 26.46
N TYR A 188 -6.72 -22.31 26.14
CA TYR A 188 -6.55 -21.92 24.76
C TYR A 188 -5.58 -22.84 24.01
N VAL A 189 -4.50 -23.27 24.68
CA VAL A 189 -3.55 -24.21 24.09
C VAL A 189 -4.21 -25.56 23.81
N THR A 190 -5.12 -26.00 24.69
CA THR A 190 -5.84 -27.27 24.53
C THR A 190 -6.94 -27.21 23.47
N PHE A 191 -7.76 -26.15 23.45
CA PHE A 191 -8.99 -26.09 22.65
C PHE A 191 -8.92 -25.07 21.51
N GLY A 192 -8.28 -23.92 21.72
CA GLY A 192 -8.22 -22.81 20.76
C GLY A 192 -7.11 -22.93 19.71
N ALA A 193 -6.00 -23.58 20.02
CA ALA A 193 -4.85 -23.71 19.12
C ALA A 193 -5.18 -24.44 17.80
N VAL A 194 -6.21 -25.30 17.81
CA VAL A 194 -6.67 -26.01 16.60
C VAL A 194 -7.26 -25.03 15.57
N GLY A 195 -7.91 -23.96 16.04
CA GLY A 195 -8.50 -22.94 15.16
C GLY A 195 -7.45 -22.21 14.32
N LYS A 196 -6.23 -22.03 14.85
CA LYS A 196 -5.10 -21.42 14.11
C LYS A 196 -4.75 -22.21 12.85
N ARG A 197 -4.70 -23.54 12.93
CA ARG A 197 -4.24 -24.42 11.85
C ARG A 197 -5.19 -24.48 10.65
N ARG A 198 -6.45 -24.09 10.84
CA ARG A 198 -7.48 -24.15 9.79
C ARG A 198 -7.91 -22.79 9.28
N ALA A 199 -7.44 -21.72 9.90
CA ALA A 199 -7.71 -20.37 9.46
C ALA A 199 -7.23 -20.18 8.02
N GLN A 200 -8.07 -19.61 7.16
CA GLN A 200 -7.68 -19.25 5.81
C GLN A 200 -6.64 -18.13 5.81
N VAL A 201 -6.69 -17.27 6.82
CA VAL A 201 -5.72 -16.18 7.04
C VAL A 201 -5.33 -16.13 8.50
N ILE A 202 -4.02 -16.05 8.76
CA ILE A 202 -3.46 -15.78 10.08
C ILE A 202 -2.87 -14.37 10.07
N LEU A 203 -3.36 -13.53 10.97
CA LEU A 203 -2.82 -12.21 11.24
C LEU A 203 -2.03 -12.24 12.55
N TYR A 204 -0.97 -11.45 12.61
CA TYR A 204 -0.19 -11.23 13.82
C TYR A 204 -0.34 -9.78 14.27
N SER A 205 -0.82 -9.59 15.50
CA SER A 205 -0.88 -8.27 16.16
C SER A 205 0.41 -8.02 16.91
N GLN A 206 1.11 -6.97 16.48
CA GLN A 206 2.32 -6.46 17.13
C GLN A 206 1.99 -5.78 18.46
N SER A 207 3.02 -5.42 19.24
CA SER A 207 2.84 -4.75 20.54
C SER A 207 2.23 -3.35 20.44
N ASP A 208 2.32 -2.71 19.28
CA ASP A 208 1.67 -1.43 18.96
C ASP A 208 0.26 -1.61 18.36
N TYR A 209 -0.27 -2.84 18.35
CA TYR A 209 -1.55 -3.22 17.74
C TYR A 209 -1.65 -3.03 16.22
N SER A 210 -0.51 -2.81 15.54
CA SER A 210 -0.42 -2.97 14.10
C SER A 210 -0.62 -4.45 13.73
N LEU A 211 -1.26 -4.69 12.59
CA LEU A 211 -1.56 -6.04 12.10
C LEU A 211 -0.67 -6.34 10.91
N GLN A 212 -0.10 -7.53 10.91
CA GLN A 212 0.64 -8.09 9.78
C GLN A 212 -0.01 -9.40 9.34
N ILE A 213 0.04 -9.69 8.05
CA ILE A 213 -0.36 -11.00 7.55
C ILE A 213 0.80 -11.97 7.83
N GLN A 214 0.56 -12.95 8.71
CA GLN A 214 1.54 -13.98 9.05
C GLN A 214 1.52 -15.11 8.01
N SER A 215 0.34 -15.53 7.59
CA SER A 215 0.21 -16.56 6.56
C SER A 215 -1.16 -16.53 5.89
N VAL A 216 -1.19 -16.95 4.63
CA VAL A 216 -2.42 -17.10 3.83
C VAL A 216 -2.49 -18.54 3.32
N GLN A 217 -3.71 -19.08 3.23
CA GLN A 217 -3.95 -20.37 2.58
C GLN A 217 -3.55 -20.27 1.09
N GLU A 218 -2.87 -21.28 0.58
CA GLU A 218 -2.24 -21.25 -0.74
C GLU A 218 -3.22 -20.97 -1.88
N SER A 219 -4.43 -21.52 -1.81
CA SER A 219 -5.51 -21.28 -2.77
C SER A 219 -5.99 -19.83 -2.85
N LEU A 220 -5.72 -19.02 -1.82
CA LEU A 220 -6.14 -17.61 -1.76
C LEU A 220 -5.04 -16.65 -2.24
N ILE A 221 -3.79 -17.11 -2.39
CA ILE A 221 -2.66 -16.26 -2.80
C ILE A 221 -2.95 -15.47 -4.09
N PRO A 222 -3.54 -16.06 -5.16
CA PRO A 222 -3.81 -15.30 -6.38
C PRO A 222 -4.76 -14.10 -6.15
N VAL A 223 -5.82 -14.30 -5.37
CA VAL A 223 -6.81 -13.24 -5.06
C VAL A 223 -6.18 -12.18 -4.16
N PHE A 224 -5.39 -12.60 -3.16
CA PHE A 224 -4.63 -11.67 -2.32
C PHE A 224 -3.66 -10.81 -3.13
N ASN A 225 -2.90 -11.41 -4.05
CA ASN A 225 -1.97 -10.68 -4.91
C ASN A 225 -2.70 -9.68 -5.81
N ASN A 226 -3.84 -10.08 -6.40
CA ASN A 226 -4.65 -9.18 -7.22
C ASN A 226 -5.22 -8.02 -6.40
N CYS A 227 -5.82 -8.31 -5.24
CA CYS A 227 -6.35 -7.27 -4.35
C CYS A 227 -5.25 -6.38 -3.78
N TYR A 228 -4.06 -6.93 -3.49
CA TYR A 228 -2.91 -6.16 -3.02
C TYR A 228 -2.42 -5.20 -4.10
N LYS A 229 -2.27 -5.66 -5.34
CA LYS A 229 -1.96 -4.81 -6.48
C LYS A 229 -3.01 -3.71 -6.65
N ASN A 230 -4.30 -4.03 -6.59
CA ASN A 230 -5.41 -3.09 -6.77
C ASN A 230 -5.71 -2.18 -5.56
N SER A 231 -5.27 -2.53 -4.36
CA SER A 231 -5.38 -1.67 -3.16
C SER A 231 -4.16 -0.76 -3.01
N ASN A 232 -3.04 -1.15 -3.63
CA ASN A 232 -1.84 -0.34 -3.82
C ASN A 232 -1.76 0.32 -5.20
N THR A 233 -2.80 0.25 -6.04
CA THR A 233 -2.94 1.18 -7.18
C THR A 233 -3.27 2.56 -6.63
N VAL A 234 -2.28 3.18 -6.00
CA VAL A 234 -2.29 4.62 -5.82
C VAL A 234 -2.34 5.20 -7.23
N ALA A 235 -3.37 5.96 -7.55
CA ALA A 235 -3.52 6.56 -8.86
C ALA A 235 -2.29 7.44 -9.16
N VAL A 236 -1.45 6.99 -10.09
CA VAL A 236 -0.27 7.73 -10.56
C VAL A 236 -0.79 8.80 -11.52
N GLU A 237 -1.17 9.94 -10.96
CA GLU A 237 -1.85 11.03 -11.66
C GLU A 237 -1.31 12.39 -11.20
N GLY A 238 -1.62 13.44 -11.94
CA GLY A 238 -1.22 14.80 -11.58
C GLY A 238 0.29 15.04 -11.68
N LEU A 239 0.83 15.89 -10.80
CA LEU A 239 2.23 16.32 -10.85
C LEU A 239 3.16 15.24 -10.28
N ILE A 240 4.20 14.93 -11.04
CA ILE A 240 5.36 14.15 -10.60
C ILE A 240 6.63 14.96 -10.86
N VAL A 241 7.46 15.13 -9.82
CA VAL A 241 8.72 15.88 -9.93
C VAL A 241 9.88 14.89 -10.10
N PRO A 242 10.61 14.91 -11.23
CA PRO A 242 11.83 14.13 -11.39
C PRO A 242 12.95 14.79 -10.59
N LEU A 243 13.23 14.24 -9.40
CA LEU A 243 14.06 14.86 -8.37
C LEU A 243 15.50 15.05 -8.84
N CYS A 244 16.04 16.27 -8.72
CA CYS A 244 17.48 16.51 -8.94
C CYS A 244 18.33 15.89 -7.82
N THR A 245 19.47 15.29 -8.19
CA THR A 245 20.45 14.75 -7.23
C THR A 245 21.56 15.77 -6.98
N PRO A 246 21.70 16.36 -5.79
CA PRO A 246 22.81 17.26 -5.49
C PRO A 246 24.12 16.48 -5.29
N PHE A 247 25.19 16.96 -5.91
CA PHE A 247 26.54 16.42 -5.74
C PHE A 247 27.47 17.49 -5.18
N ASP A 248 28.35 17.14 -4.25
CA ASP A 248 29.40 18.06 -3.81
C ASP A 248 30.51 18.23 -4.86
N GLN A 249 31.53 19.04 -4.54
CA GLN A 249 32.65 19.31 -5.47
C GLN A 249 33.53 18.09 -5.76
N ASN A 250 33.48 17.06 -4.92
CA ASN A 250 34.15 15.78 -5.16
C ASN A 250 33.30 14.83 -6.00
N GLY A 251 32.07 15.24 -6.31
CA GLY A 251 31.08 14.44 -7.01
C GLY A 251 30.29 13.53 -6.10
N GLU A 252 30.44 13.56 -4.78
CA GLU A 252 29.70 12.70 -3.85
C GLU A 252 28.27 13.20 -3.65
N ILE A 253 27.32 12.30 -3.35
CA ILE A 253 25.93 12.69 -3.09
C ILE A 253 25.86 13.59 -1.85
N CYS A 254 25.38 14.81 -2.02
CA CYS A 254 25.22 15.76 -0.91
C CYS A 254 23.91 15.47 -0.15
N LYS A 255 23.95 14.54 0.81
CA LYS A 255 22.78 14.08 1.58
C LYS A 255 21.99 15.23 2.22
N GLY A 256 22.66 16.21 2.84
CA GLY A 256 22.00 17.35 3.48
C GLY A 256 21.17 18.17 2.50
N ALA A 257 21.78 18.60 1.39
CA ALA A 257 21.07 19.35 0.35
C ALA A 257 19.92 18.57 -0.29
N LEU A 258 20.05 17.23 -0.41
CA LEU A 258 18.98 16.38 -0.91
C LEU A 258 17.78 16.37 0.03
N ILE A 259 18.01 16.22 1.34
CA ILE A 259 16.95 16.26 2.36
C ILE A 259 16.25 17.62 2.36
N ASP A 260 17.01 18.72 2.34
CA ASP A 260 16.45 20.06 2.31
C ASP A 260 15.59 20.28 1.04
N HIS A 261 16.03 19.76 -0.10
CA HIS A 261 15.27 19.82 -1.34
C HIS A 261 13.98 18.99 -1.31
N ILE A 262 14.02 17.77 -0.77
CA ILE A 262 12.84 16.93 -0.58
C ILE A 262 11.81 17.65 0.30
N GLN A 263 12.25 18.22 1.43
CA GLN A 263 11.38 18.94 2.35
C GLN A 263 10.80 20.19 1.69
N TRP A 264 11.63 20.94 0.96
CA TRP A 264 11.23 22.15 0.24
C TRP A 264 10.14 21.87 -0.81
N LEU A 265 10.22 20.74 -1.51
CA LEU A 265 9.19 20.27 -2.46
C LEU A 265 7.92 19.84 -1.73
N TYR A 266 8.06 19.04 -0.66
CA TYR A 266 6.92 18.51 0.10
C TYR A 266 6.08 19.63 0.75
N ASP A 267 6.74 20.62 1.34
CA ASP A 267 6.09 21.77 1.98
C ASP A 267 5.30 22.62 0.97
N ARG A 268 5.72 22.62 -0.30
CA ARG A 268 5.04 23.32 -1.41
C ARG A 268 3.95 22.51 -2.09
N GLY A 269 3.61 21.35 -1.52
CA GLY A 269 2.48 20.55 -1.97
C GLY A 269 2.84 19.45 -2.96
N VAL A 270 4.12 19.21 -3.27
CA VAL A 270 4.52 18.07 -4.09
C VAL A 270 4.25 16.77 -3.34
N ARG A 271 3.61 15.81 -4.01
CA ARG A 271 3.22 14.51 -3.41
C ARG A 271 3.77 13.30 -4.14
N ARG A 272 4.44 13.48 -5.29
CA ARG A 272 5.01 12.40 -6.09
C ARG A 272 6.38 12.78 -6.63
N LEU A 273 7.38 11.94 -6.37
CA LEU A 273 8.73 12.12 -6.87
C LEU A 273 9.10 10.97 -7.80
N LEU A 274 9.74 11.30 -8.93
CA LEU A 274 10.45 10.33 -9.75
C LEU A 274 11.93 10.38 -9.38
N VAL A 275 12.38 9.34 -8.68
CA VAL A 275 13.77 9.16 -8.25
C VAL A 275 14.54 8.41 -9.33
N SER A 276 15.82 8.75 -9.46
CA SER A 276 16.72 8.16 -10.46
C SER A 276 16.27 8.37 -11.91
N GLY A 277 15.51 9.44 -12.19
CA GLY A 277 15.16 9.82 -13.55
C GLY A 277 16.31 10.51 -14.32
N THR A 278 16.05 10.91 -15.56
CA THR A 278 16.99 11.67 -16.41
C THR A 278 17.50 12.94 -15.72
N THR A 279 16.59 13.70 -15.10
CA THR A 279 16.88 14.94 -14.34
C THR A 279 17.74 14.70 -13.10
N ALA A 280 17.77 13.46 -12.59
CA ALA A 280 18.55 13.05 -11.44
C ALA A 280 19.99 12.62 -11.79
N GLU A 281 20.37 12.71 -13.08
CA GLU A 281 21.67 12.25 -13.62
C GLU A 281 21.90 10.75 -13.40
N PHE A 282 20.86 9.92 -13.53
CA PHE A 282 20.94 8.47 -13.27
C PHE A 282 22.04 7.74 -14.03
N PHE A 283 22.42 8.23 -15.22
CA PHE A 283 23.48 7.67 -16.05
C PHE A 283 24.89 7.88 -15.47
N SER A 284 25.05 8.80 -14.51
CA SER A 284 26.30 9.05 -13.77
C SER A 284 26.32 8.42 -12.37
N LEU A 285 25.27 7.67 -12.02
CA LEU A 285 25.09 7.02 -10.73
C LEU A 285 25.30 5.52 -10.87
N THR A 286 26.00 4.94 -9.90
CA THR A 286 26.04 3.49 -9.71
C THR A 286 24.70 2.96 -9.19
N ALA A 287 24.43 1.67 -9.35
CA ALA A 287 23.21 1.06 -8.80
C ALA A 287 23.07 1.27 -7.28
N LEU A 288 24.18 1.20 -6.53
CA LEU A 288 24.19 1.42 -5.08
C LEU A 288 23.88 2.87 -4.71
N GLU A 289 24.40 3.84 -5.45
CA GLU A 289 24.08 5.26 -5.24
C GLU A 289 22.61 5.57 -5.53
N ARG A 290 22.04 4.95 -6.57
CA ARG A 290 20.61 5.09 -6.88
C ARG A 290 19.74 4.56 -5.75
N LEU A 291 20.12 3.42 -5.15
CA LEU A 291 19.44 2.87 -3.97
C LEU A 291 19.64 3.72 -2.72
N LEU A 292 20.84 4.27 -2.50
CA LEU A 292 21.11 5.20 -1.40
C LEU A 292 20.23 6.45 -1.48
N ILE A 293 20.06 7.01 -2.68
CA ILE A 293 19.15 8.15 -2.90
C ILE A 293 17.71 7.73 -2.59
N LEU A 294 17.28 6.56 -3.04
CA LEU A 294 15.95 6.04 -2.74
C LEU A 294 15.73 5.91 -1.22
N ASP A 295 16.69 5.38 -0.48
CA ASP A 295 16.61 5.26 0.99
C ASP A 295 16.45 6.64 1.64
N ILE A 296 17.29 7.62 1.24
CA ILE A 296 17.19 9.00 1.74
C ILE A 296 15.82 9.60 1.42
N VAL A 297 15.31 9.40 0.20
CA VAL A 297 13.99 9.92 -0.19
C VAL A 297 12.89 9.24 0.61
N ARG A 298 12.92 7.92 0.76
CA ARG A 298 11.88 7.18 1.49
C ARG A 298 11.81 7.58 2.96
N GLU A 299 12.96 7.80 3.59
CA GLU A 299 13.06 8.27 4.99
C GLU A 299 12.51 9.70 5.19
N ASN A 300 12.60 10.56 4.17
CA ASN A 300 12.34 12.00 4.30
C ASN A 300 11.14 12.51 3.47
N PHE A 301 10.50 11.66 2.67
CA PHE A 301 9.36 11.99 1.84
C PHE A 301 8.17 11.09 2.17
N GLN A 302 7.03 11.66 2.55
CA GLN A 302 5.82 10.90 2.88
C GLN A 302 4.91 10.63 1.66
N GLY A 303 5.25 11.19 0.50
CA GLY A 303 4.49 10.99 -0.73
C GLY A 303 4.88 9.72 -1.48
N MET A 304 4.38 9.58 -2.71
CA MET A 304 4.66 8.46 -3.61
C MET A 304 6.05 8.60 -4.25
N ILE A 305 6.78 7.50 -4.30
CA ILE A 305 8.07 7.40 -4.97
C ILE A 305 7.97 6.49 -6.19
N LEU A 306 8.08 7.10 -7.37
CA LEU A 306 8.35 6.38 -8.61
C LEU A 306 9.86 6.23 -8.73
N PHE A 307 10.36 5.05 -9.06
CA PHE A 307 11.78 4.81 -9.23
C PHE A 307 12.08 4.31 -10.64
N GLN A 308 12.94 5.04 -11.35
CA GLN A 308 13.40 4.57 -12.66
C GLN A 308 14.46 3.48 -12.45
N THR A 309 14.31 2.32 -13.10
CA THR A 309 15.22 1.15 -12.94
C THR A 309 16.03 0.83 -14.19
N GLY A 310 15.62 1.30 -15.36
CA GLY A 310 16.21 0.93 -16.65
C GLY A 310 17.72 1.14 -16.71
N CYS A 311 18.44 0.07 -17.02
CA CYS A 311 19.87 -0.01 -17.30
C CYS A 311 20.09 -0.58 -18.72
N ASN A 312 21.35 -0.65 -19.18
CA ASN A 312 21.67 -1.31 -20.46
C ASN A 312 21.67 -2.84 -20.39
N SER A 313 21.81 -3.40 -19.19
CA SER A 313 21.77 -4.85 -18.91
C SER A 313 20.41 -5.23 -18.34
N LEU A 314 19.79 -6.30 -18.88
CA LEU A 314 18.54 -6.85 -18.34
C LEU A 314 18.73 -7.34 -16.90
N LYS A 315 19.84 -8.00 -16.59
CA LYS A 315 20.12 -8.53 -15.24
C LYS A 315 20.24 -7.39 -14.22
N ASP A 316 20.99 -6.35 -14.57
CA ASP A 316 21.19 -5.18 -13.70
C ASP A 316 19.87 -4.44 -13.49
N THR A 317 19.03 -4.35 -14.52
CA THR A 317 17.69 -3.75 -14.42
C THR A 317 16.81 -4.54 -13.46
N LEU A 318 16.78 -5.88 -13.58
CA LEU A 318 15.99 -6.75 -12.70
C LEU A 318 16.47 -6.72 -11.25
N GLU A 319 17.78 -6.75 -11.03
CA GLU A 319 18.36 -6.65 -9.69
C GLU A 319 18.00 -5.29 -9.06
N LEU A 320 18.21 -4.20 -9.81
CA LEU A 320 17.88 -2.87 -9.32
C LEU A 320 16.38 -2.69 -9.07
N GLN A 321 15.50 -3.24 -9.94
CA GLN A 321 14.05 -3.25 -9.73
C GLN A 321 13.67 -3.96 -8.44
N THR A 322 14.18 -5.17 -8.24
CA THR A 322 13.89 -5.97 -7.04
C THR A 322 14.32 -5.22 -5.78
N ARG A 323 15.53 -4.62 -5.80
CA ARG A 323 16.04 -3.84 -4.67
C ARG A 323 15.27 -2.54 -4.47
N ALA A 324 14.92 -1.81 -5.52
CA ALA A 324 14.15 -0.58 -5.39
C ALA A 324 12.79 -0.83 -4.70
N ILE A 325 12.11 -1.94 -5.04
CA ILE A 325 10.86 -2.34 -4.37
C ILE A 325 11.11 -2.61 -2.87
N MET A 326 12.16 -3.37 -2.53
CA MET A 326 12.52 -3.63 -1.12
C MET A 326 12.87 -2.36 -0.34
N HIS A 327 13.45 -1.36 -1.01
CA HIS A 327 13.82 -0.07 -0.45
C HIS A 327 12.66 0.95 -0.44
N GLY A 328 11.43 0.52 -0.78
CA GLY A 328 10.22 1.32 -0.60
C GLY A 328 9.82 2.18 -1.80
N ALA A 329 10.26 1.83 -3.02
CA ALA A 329 9.67 2.39 -4.24
C ALA A 329 8.20 1.93 -4.36
N ASP A 330 7.29 2.90 -4.55
CA ASP A 330 5.86 2.65 -4.69
C ASP A 330 5.48 2.26 -6.13
N VAL A 331 6.29 2.67 -7.11
CA VAL A 331 6.07 2.43 -8.54
C VAL A 331 7.43 2.24 -9.22
N ILE A 332 7.51 1.28 -10.14
CA ILE A 332 8.70 1.07 -10.97
C ILE A 332 8.46 1.66 -12.35
N MET A 333 9.44 2.41 -12.84
CA MET A 333 9.43 2.97 -14.19
C MET A 333 10.67 2.49 -14.96
N ALA A 334 10.52 2.04 -16.20
CA ALA A 334 11.65 1.51 -16.97
C ALA A 334 11.77 2.15 -18.35
N LEU A 335 12.97 2.67 -18.65
CA LEU A 335 13.36 3.02 -20.03
C LEU A 335 13.72 1.74 -20.79
N PRO A 336 13.57 1.71 -22.12
CA PRO A 336 14.25 0.69 -22.91
C PRO A 336 15.78 0.89 -22.80
N PRO A 337 16.60 -0.15 -23.07
CA PRO A 337 18.05 0.00 -23.15
C PRO A 337 18.42 1.15 -24.10
N TYR A 338 19.46 1.91 -23.75
CA TYR A 338 19.74 3.21 -24.38
C TYR A 338 21.13 3.31 -25.03
N TYR A 339 21.92 2.25 -25.02
CA TYR A 339 23.18 2.20 -25.76
C TYR A 339 22.99 1.82 -27.23
N TYR A 340 22.25 0.75 -27.51
CA TYR A 340 21.93 0.32 -28.87
C TYR A 340 20.69 1.08 -29.36
N ALA A 341 20.84 1.93 -30.36
CA ALA A 341 19.71 2.58 -31.02
C ALA A 341 19.05 1.65 -32.05
N SER A 342 17.77 1.88 -32.35
CA SER A 342 16.98 1.15 -33.35
C SER A 342 16.94 -0.37 -33.11
N LEU A 343 16.77 -0.78 -31.86
CA LEU A 343 16.60 -2.19 -31.51
C LEU A 343 15.35 -2.77 -32.18
N PRO A 344 15.35 -4.07 -32.55
CA PRO A 344 14.16 -4.73 -33.06
C PRO A 344 13.01 -4.65 -32.04
N GLU A 345 11.81 -4.32 -32.49
CA GLU A 345 10.62 -4.19 -31.64
C GLU A 345 10.41 -5.43 -30.75
N GLN A 346 10.55 -6.63 -31.32
CA GLN A 346 10.44 -7.88 -30.57
C GLN A 346 11.43 -7.94 -29.39
N GLY A 347 12.65 -7.45 -29.56
CA GLY A 347 13.64 -7.43 -28.48
C GLY A 347 13.23 -6.52 -27.33
N ILE A 348 12.60 -5.37 -27.65
CA ILE A 348 12.05 -4.43 -26.65
C ILE A 348 10.85 -5.08 -25.93
N ILE A 349 9.98 -5.77 -26.66
CA ILE A 349 8.84 -6.52 -26.09
C ILE A 349 9.33 -7.55 -25.08
N GLU A 350 10.27 -8.41 -25.46
CA GLU A 350 10.79 -9.46 -24.57
C GLU A 350 11.47 -8.86 -23.33
N TYR A 351 12.23 -7.77 -23.50
CA TYR A 351 12.84 -7.05 -22.38
C TYR A 351 11.79 -6.59 -21.36
N PHE A 352 10.75 -5.89 -21.81
CA PHE A 352 9.73 -5.36 -20.90
C PHE A 352 8.80 -6.43 -20.32
N LYS A 353 8.48 -7.50 -21.05
CA LYS A 353 7.70 -8.63 -20.49
C LYS A 353 8.38 -9.22 -19.27
N VAL A 354 9.68 -9.47 -19.35
CA VAL A 354 10.46 -10.02 -18.22
C VAL A 354 10.46 -9.05 -17.02
N LEU A 355 10.57 -7.74 -17.25
CA LEU A 355 10.49 -6.75 -16.16
C LEU A 355 9.10 -6.71 -15.52
N ALA A 356 8.04 -6.67 -16.34
CA ALA A 356 6.66 -6.59 -15.89
C ALA A 356 6.25 -7.83 -15.08
N GLU A 357 6.64 -9.03 -15.52
CA GLU A 357 6.37 -10.29 -14.82
C GLU A 357 6.99 -10.33 -13.41
N GLN A 358 8.15 -9.69 -13.23
CA GLN A 358 8.88 -9.64 -11.96
C GLN A 358 8.58 -8.38 -11.13
N CYS A 359 7.66 -7.52 -11.58
CA CYS A 359 7.28 -6.32 -10.84
C CYS A 359 6.08 -6.59 -9.92
N THR A 360 6.24 -6.35 -8.62
CA THR A 360 5.19 -6.56 -7.60
C THR A 360 4.44 -5.28 -7.20
N VAL A 361 4.92 -4.13 -7.68
CA VAL A 361 4.28 -2.81 -7.56
C VAL A 361 3.86 -2.32 -8.96
N PRO A 362 3.08 -1.22 -9.09
CA PRO A 362 2.73 -0.70 -10.41
C PRO A 362 3.94 -0.48 -11.33
N PHE A 363 3.83 -0.94 -12.57
CA PHE A 363 4.89 -0.93 -13.56
C PHE A 363 4.59 0.02 -14.71
N TYR A 364 5.46 1.01 -14.90
CA TYR A 364 5.31 2.05 -15.91
C TYR A 364 6.40 1.94 -16.97
N LEU A 365 5.97 1.94 -18.23
CA LEU A 365 6.87 2.09 -19.37
C LEU A 365 7.34 3.55 -19.46
N TYR A 366 8.58 3.79 -19.88
CA TYR A 366 9.09 5.14 -20.10
C TYR A 366 9.60 5.28 -21.54
N ASN A 367 8.86 6.06 -22.34
CA ASN A 367 9.23 6.40 -23.70
C ASN A 367 10.02 7.71 -23.74
N PHE A 368 11.29 7.63 -24.13
CA PHE A 368 12.14 8.81 -24.33
C PHE A 368 13.13 8.63 -25.49
N PRO A 369 12.63 8.53 -26.74
CA PRO A 369 13.44 8.16 -27.90
C PRO A 369 14.59 9.13 -28.18
N LYS A 370 14.44 10.41 -27.82
CA LYS A 370 15.53 11.40 -27.90
C LYS A 370 16.80 10.97 -27.16
N HIS A 371 16.67 10.23 -26.06
CA HIS A 371 17.82 9.73 -25.29
C HIS A 371 18.08 8.24 -25.45
N THR A 372 17.06 7.43 -25.78
CA THR A 372 17.23 5.98 -25.89
C THR A 372 17.53 5.51 -27.32
N GLY A 373 17.17 6.29 -28.34
CA GLY A 373 17.17 5.83 -29.73
C GLY A 373 16.16 4.71 -30.03
N ASN A 374 15.27 4.40 -29.08
CA ASN A 374 14.32 3.29 -29.12
C ASN A 374 12.93 3.79 -28.72
N PRO A 375 12.09 4.20 -29.69
CA PRO A 375 10.71 4.61 -29.41
C PRO A 375 9.84 3.41 -29.01
N LEU A 376 8.92 3.62 -28.07
CA LEU A 376 7.89 2.65 -27.74
C LEU A 376 6.67 2.85 -28.65
N THR A 377 6.16 1.76 -29.21
CA THR A 377 5.05 1.75 -30.17
C THR A 377 3.78 1.20 -29.51
N ALA A 378 2.61 1.43 -30.12
CA ALA A 378 1.36 0.80 -29.70
C ALA A 378 1.47 -0.73 -29.66
N GLY A 379 2.19 -1.33 -30.62
CA GLY A 379 2.46 -2.77 -30.66
C GLY A 379 3.19 -3.27 -29.39
N ILE A 380 4.21 -2.55 -28.94
CA ILE A 380 4.91 -2.86 -27.68
C ILE A 380 3.93 -2.78 -26.50
N LEU A 381 3.17 -1.70 -26.40
CA LEU A 381 2.24 -1.46 -25.29
C LEU A 381 1.14 -2.54 -25.22
N HIS A 382 0.61 -2.98 -26.36
CA HIS A 382 -0.36 -4.08 -26.39
C HIS A 382 0.25 -5.44 -26.00
N ALA A 383 1.54 -5.65 -26.26
CA ALA A 383 2.22 -6.91 -26.00
C ALA A 383 2.75 -7.05 -24.55
N VAL A 384 2.84 -5.95 -23.80
CA VAL A 384 3.46 -5.90 -22.47
C VAL A 384 2.40 -5.50 -21.44
N THR A 385 2.25 -6.29 -20.37
CA THR A 385 1.41 -5.90 -19.22
C THR A 385 2.04 -4.72 -18.49
N HIS A 386 1.30 -3.61 -18.35
CA HIS A 386 1.78 -2.40 -17.68
C HIS A 386 0.62 -1.60 -17.10
N ASP A 387 0.89 -0.77 -16.09
CA ASP A 387 -0.09 0.09 -15.43
C ASP A 387 -0.16 1.50 -16.04
N GLY A 388 0.85 1.87 -16.83
CA GLY A 388 0.86 3.11 -17.59
C GLY A 388 2.17 3.37 -18.32
N ILE A 389 2.22 4.52 -18.98
CA ILE A 389 3.40 5.01 -19.68
C ILE A 389 3.71 6.44 -19.24
N LYS A 390 5.00 6.75 -19.12
CA LYS A 390 5.51 8.12 -19.19
C LYS A 390 6.05 8.36 -20.60
N ASP A 391 5.50 9.34 -21.29
CA ASP A 391 5.91 9.68 -22.66
C ASP A 391 6.55 11.08 -22.72
N SER A 392 7.82 11.13 -23.10
CA SER A 392 8.55 12.38 -23.37
C SER A 392 8.61 12.72 -24.87
N ALA A 393 8.00 11.91 -25.75
CA ALA A 393 7.99 12.15 -27.19
C ALA A 393 6.86 13.11 -27.63
N GLY A 394 5.81 13.24 -26.82
CA GLY A 394 4.57 13.91 -27.22
C GLY A 394 3.72 13.05 -28.16
N ASP A 395 3.84 11.72 -28.07
CA ASP A 395 3.13 10.76 -28.90
C ASP A 395 1.79 10.39 -28.24
N TYR A 396 0.77 11.17 -28.58
CA TYR A 396 -0.58 10.98 -28.06
C TYR A 396 -1.31 9.79 -28.71
N GLU A 397 -0.77 9.14 -29.74
CA GLU A 397 -1.38 7.94 -30.31
C GLU A 397 -1.31 6.76 -29.33
N LEU A 398 -0.28 6.74 -28.47
CA LEU A 398 -0.08 5.73 -27.44
C LEU A 398 -1.16 5.73 -26.35
N LEU A 399 -1.93 6.82 -26.20
CA LEU A 399 -3.01 6.94 -25.20
C LEU A 399 -4.02 5.80 -25.29
N GLN A 400 -4.32 5.33 -26.50
CA GLN A 400 -5.30 4.26 -26.71
C GLN A 400 -4.75 2.86 -26.36
N SER A 401 -3.43 2.76 -26.19
CA SER A 401 -2.74 1.49 -25.97
C SER A 401 -2.31 1.29 -24.51
N THR A 402 -2.66 2.21 -23.61
CA THR A 402 -2.17 2.22 -22.22
C THR A 402 -3.26 2.60 -21.22
N PRO A 403 -3.27 2.03 -19.99
CA PRO A 403 -4.25 2.42 -18.97
C PRO A 403 -4.07 3.85 -18.46
N LYS A 404 -2.82 4.30 -18.33
CA LYS A 404 -2.46 5.63 -17.80
C LYS A 404 -1.35 6.24 -18.64
N PHE A 405 -1.46 7.55 -18.88
CA PHE A 405 -0.48 8.28 -19.68
C PHE A 405 0.00 9.50 -18.91
N LEU A 406 1.31 9.58 -18.70
CA LEU A 406 2.01 10.66 -18.01
C LEU A 406 2.83 11.45 -19.03
N ALA A 407 2.49 12.72 -19.23
CA ALA A 407 3.19 13.56 -20.19
C ALA A 407 4.53 14.06 -19.63
N GLY A 408 5.62 13.77 -20.32
CA GLY A 408 6.97 14.25 -20.03
C GLY A 408 7.24 15.64 -20.61
N SER A 409 6.45 16.64 -20.23
CA SER A 409 6.61 18.01 -20.71
C SER A 409 6.21 19.05 -19.67
N SER A 410 7.01 20.10 -19.52
CA SER A 410 6.68 21.27 -18.69
C SER A 410 5.82 22.30 -19.43
N SER A 411 5.81 22.29 -20.77
CA SER A 411 5.25 23.39 -21.59
C SER A 411 3.94 23.06 -22.30
N LYS A 412 3.57 21.77 -22.38
CA LYS A 412 2.34 21.31 -23.07
C LYS A 412 1.42 20.51 -22.15
N ILE A 413 1.37 20.85 -20.86
CA ILE A 413 0.64 20.07 -19.84
C ILE A 413 -0.87 20.11 -20.11
N ILE A 414 -1.43 21.30 -20.34
CA ILE A 414 -2.87 21.44 -20.63
C ILE A 414 -3.25 20.66 -21.88
N GLN A 415 -2.43 20.73 -22.94
CA GLN A 415 -2.73 20.02 -24.18
C GLN A 415 -2.68 18.50 -23.96
N ALA A 416 -1.72 18.01 -23.18
CA ALA A 416 -1.67 16.60 -22.82
C ALA A 416 -2.92 16.16 -22.05
N VAL A 417 -3.35 16.94 -21.05
CA VAL A 417 -4.54 16.62 -20.25
C VAL A 417 -5.81 16.65 -21.11
N LYS A 418 -5.94 17.64 -22.02
CA LYS A 418 -7.04 17.69 -23.00
C LYS A 418 -7.09 16.46 -23.90
N ASN A 419 -5.93 15.87 -24.21
CA ASN A 419 -5.85 14.64 -24.99
C ASN A 419 -6.13 13.38 -24.15
N GLY A 420 -6.21 13.46 -22.83
CA GLY A 420 -6.47 12.32 -21.94
C GLY A 420 -5.27 11.88 -21.10
N ALA A 421 -4.21 12.68 -21.01
CA ALA A 421 -3.14 12.43 -20.06
C ALA A 421 -3.66 12.53 -18.62
N HIS A 422 -3.24 11.58 -17.79
CA HIS A 422 -3.65 11.45 -16.40
C HIS A 422 -2.73 12.22 -15.44
N GLY A 423 -1.51 12.54 -15.90
CA GLY A 423 -0.54 13.28 -15.13
C GLY A 423 0.58 13.81 -16.01
N PHE A 424 1.53 14.48 -15.37
CA PHE A 424 2.67 15.09 -16.04
C PHE A 424 3.92 15.04 -15.18
N VAL A 425 5.06 14.85 -15.83
CA VAL A 425 6.37 14.80 -15.20
C VAL A 425 7.16 16.02 -15.64
N SER A 426 7.47 16.93 -14.71
CA SER A 426 8.09 18.22 -15.03
C SER A 426 9.35 18.48 -14.22
N ALA A 427 10.49 18.60 -14.92
CA ALA A 427 11.77 18.93 -14.31
C ALA A 427 11.82 20.35 -13.73
N MET A 428 11.13 21.30 -14.35
CA MET A 428 11.01 22.69 -13.86
C MET A 428 10.32 22.78 -12.49
N ALA A 429 9.53 21.77 -12.10
CA ALA A 429 8.90 21.73 -10.78
C ALA A 429 9.91 21.56 -9.63
N ASN A 430 11.17 21.18 -9.91
CA ASN A 430 12.25 21.27 -8.92
C ASN A 430 12.51 22.73 -8.51
N VAL A 431 12.23 23.71 -9.37
CA VAL A 431 12.55 25.14 -9.13
C VAL A 431 11.29 25.97 -8.89
N TYR A 432 10.16 25.59 -9.50
CA TYR A 432 8.90 26.32 -9.40
C TYR A 432 7.72 25.43 -8.96
N PRO A 433 7.84 24.61 -7.89
CA PRO A 433 6.82 23.64 -7.51
C PRO A 433 5.46 24.28 -7.28
N ASP A 434 5.40 25.49 -6.70
CA ASP A 434 4.14 26.20 -6.42
C ASP A 434 3.30 26.40 -7.71
N LEU A 435 3.95 26.72 -8.84
CA LEU A 435 3.25 26.88 -10.13
C LEU A 435 2.69 25.56 -10.63
N PHE A 436 3.46 24.47 -10.52
CA PHE A 436 3.02 23.16 -11.01
C PHE A 436 1.97 22.51 -10.08
N VAL A 437 2.06 22.73 -8.77
CA VAL A 437 1.05 22.32 -7.80
C VAL A 437 -0.24 23.12 -8.00
N ALA A 438 -0.15 24.43 -8.26
CA ALA A 438 -1.31 25.22 -8.64
C ALA A 438 -1.94 24.69 -9.94
N LEU A 439 -1.14 24.39 -10.96
CA LEU A 439 -1.63 23.82 -12.21
C LEU A 439 -2.32 22.46 -12.00
N GLU A 440 -1.73 21.56 -11.20
CA GLU A 440 -2.34 20.28 -10.83
C GLU A 440 -3.71 20.48 -10.19
N ARG A 441 -3.83 21.42 -9.24
CA ARG A 441 -5.10 21.74 -8.55
C ARG A 441 -6.17 22.24 -9.52
N GLU A 442 -5.84 23.18 -10.39
CA GLU A 442 -6.79 23.73 -11.37
C GLU A 442 -7.26 22.67 -12.36
N LEU A 443 -6.34 21.81 -12.82
CA LEU A 443 -6.67 20.68 -13.70
C LEU A 443 -7.56 19.64 -12.99
N ALA A 444 -7.30 19.35 -11.73
CA ALA A 444 -8.07 18.38 -10.95
C ALA A 444 -9.54 18.80 -10.75
N VAL A 445 -9.83 20.10 -10.71
CA VAL A 445 -11.21 20.64 -10.62
C VAL A 445 -11.80 21.03 -11.98
N GLY A 446 -11.09 20.77 -13.08
CA GLY A 446 -11.55 21.05 -14.44
C GLY A 446 -11.55 22.54 -14.83
N ASN A 447 -10.84 23.41 -14.11
CA ASN A 447 -10.80 24.84 -14.37
C ASN A 447 -9.76 25.20 -15.45
N MET A 448 -10.14 24.96 -16.71
CA MET A 448 -9.21 25.06 -17.84
C MET A 448 -8.70 26.48 -18.13
N ASP A 449 -9.47 27.52 -17.82
CA ASP A 449 -9.07 28.91 -18.03
C ASP A 449 -7.99 29.33 -17.04
N SER A 450 -8.20 29.05 -15.75
CA SER A 450 -7.21 29.30 -14.70
C SER A 450 -5.94 28.48 -14.92
N ALA A 451 -6.09 27.20 -15.26
CA ALA A 451 -4.96 26.35 -15.67
C ALA A 451 -4.19 27.00 -16.83
N GLY A 452 -4.90 27.57 -17.82
CA GLY A 452 -4.33 28.32 -18.95
C GLY A 452 -3.40 29.45 -18.54
N VAL A 453 -3.82 30.27 -17.58
CA VAL A 453 -3.02 31.38 -17.05
C VAL A 453 -1.75 30.87 -16.35
N VAL A 454 -1.88 29.81 -15.54
CA VAL A 454 -0.72 29.19 -14.88
C VAL A 454 0.26 28.60 -15.90
N GLN A 455 -0.24 27.93 -16.94
CA GLN A 455 0.59 27.37 -18.02
C GLN A 455 1.33 28.46 -18.82
N GLN A 456 0.70 29.61 -19.08
CA GLN A 456 1.35 30.77 -19.70
C GLN A 456 2.46 31.33 -18.82
N THR A 457 2.23 31.40 -17.50
CA THR A 457 3.25 31.83 -16.54
C THR A 457 4.45 30.88 -16.56
N ILE A 458 4.21 29.56 -16.58
CA ILE A 458 5.26 28.54 -16.71
C ILE A 458 6.03 28.71 -18.04
N ALA A 459 5.33 28.96 -19.15
CA ALA A 459 5.96 29.19 -20.45
C ALA A 459 6.88 30.43 -20.42
N GLY A 460 6.41 31.55 -19.86
CA GLY A 460 7.21 32.77 -19.70
C GLY A 460 8.46 32.56 -18.84
N LYS A 461 8.38 31.74 -17.77
CA LYS A 461 9.58 31.37 -16.99
C LYS A 461 10.59 30.58 -17.81
N LYS A 462 10.14 29.73 -18.73
CA LYS A 462 11.01 28.93 -19.60
C LYS A 462 11.66 29.78 -20.70
N GLU A 463 10.95 30.76 -21.25
CA GLU A 463 11.49 31.67 -22.28
C GLU A 463 12.64 32.54 -21.76
N LEU A 464 12.65 32.84 -20.46
CA LEU A 464 13.73 33.58 -19.80
C LEU A 464 14.96 32.71 -19.48
N MET A 465 14.87 31.39 -19.65
CA MET A 465 15.97 30.49 -19.33
C MET A 465 17.00 30.48 -20.46
N PRO A 466 18.30 30.47 -20.13
CA PRO A 466 19.34 30.38 -21.13
C PRO A 466 19.36 29.01 -21.82
N ASP A 467 19.87 29.01 -23.06
CA ASP A 467 20.03 27.79 -23.86
C ASP A 467 21.25 26.98 -23.39
N VAL A 468 21.07 26.30 -22.25
CA VAL A 468 22.03 25.37 -21.66
C VAL A 468 21.30 24.07 -21.28
N PRO A 469 22.00 22.94 -21.11
CA PRO A 469 21.38 21.69 -20.69
C PRO A 469 20.53 21.87 -19.42
N GLU A 470 19.27 21.41 -19.47
CA GLU A 470 18.25 21.66 -18.43
C GLU A 470 18.72 21.26 -17.02
N ILE A 471 19.45 20.15 -16.88
CA ILE A 471 19.98 19.68 -15.58
C ILE A 471 20.91 20.72 -14.94
N ILE A 472 21.80 21.33 -15.73
CA ILE A 472 22.77 22.33 -15.25
C ILE A 472 22.02 23.57 -14.78
N LEU A 473 21.05 24.01 -15.57
CA LEU A 473 20.20 25.15 -15.26
C LEU A 473 19.41 24.95 -13.97
N LEU A 474 18.76 23.80 -13.81
CA LEU A 474 17.99 23.48 -12.61
C LEU A 474 18.87 23.51 -11.37
N LYS A 475 20.06 22.91 -11.42
CA LYS A 475 21.01 22.90 -10.31
C LYS A 475 21.52 24.30 -9.95
N LYS A 476 21.82 25.16 -10.94
CA LYS A 476 22.16 26.57 -10.69
C LYS A 476 21.03 27.34 -10.01
N LEU A 477 19.79 27.11 -10.43
CA LEU A 477 18.61 27.74 -9.82
C LEU A 477 18.35 27.21 -8.40
N LEU A 478 18.46 25.90 -8.18
CA LEU A 478 18.33 25.29 -6.86
C LEU A 478 19.37 25.82 -5.86
N LYS A 479 20.61 26.03 -6.28
CA LYS A 479 21.65 26.69 -5.46
C LYS A 479 21.26 28.09 -4.98
N LYS A 480 20.50 28.84 -5.78
CA LYS A 480 19.98 30.17 -5.39
C LYS A 480 18.76 30.06 -4.45
N LEU A 481 17.98 28.99 -4.56
CA LEU A 481 16.72 28.81 -3.84
C LEU A 481 16.84 28.07 -2.51
N ILE A 482 17.82 27.17 -2.40
CA ILE A 482 18.03 26.28 -1.25
C ILE A 482 19.45 26.51 -0.75
N THR A 483 19.57 27.02 0.47
CA THR A 483 20.86 27.28 1.09
C THR A 483 21.70 26.00 1.17
N GLY A 484 22.94 26.06 0.68
CA GLY A 484 23.86 24.91 0.70
C GLY A 484 23.64 23.91 -0.44
N TYR A 485 22.69 24.14 -1.36
CA TYR A 485 22.50 23.25 -2.50
C TYR A 485 23.61 23.43 -3.54
N PRO A 486 24.37 22.37 -3.88
CA PRO A 486 25.47 22.47 -4.83
C PRO A 486 24.97 22.41 -6.29
N ASP A 487 25.64 23.16 -7.17
CA ASP A 487 25.37 23.19 -8.61
C ASP A 487 26.30 22.28 -9.43
N TYR A 488 27.09 21.44 -8.76
CA TYR A 488 28.00 20.50 -9.41
C TYR A 488 27.23 19.40 -10.15
N VAL A 489 27.74 19.05 -11.34
CA VAL A 489 27.26 17.96 -12.19
C VAL A 489 28.41 16.99 -12.43
N ARG A 490 28.13 15.69 -12.51
CA ARG A 490 29.17 14.71 -12.80
C ARG A 490 29.52 14.70 -14.30
N PRO A 491 30.80 14.54 -14.68
CA PRO A 491 31.16 14.26 -16.07
C PRO A 491 30.33 13.10 -16.65
N PRO A 492 29.92 13.16 -17.93
CA PRO A 492 30.35 14.11 -18.96
C PRO A 492 29.61 15.46 -18.95
N LEU A 493 28.67 15.71 -18.03
CA LEU A 493 28.12 17.04 -17.86
C LEU A 493 29.19 17.98 -17.30
N TYR A 494 29.14 19.25 -17.70
CA TYR A 494 30.09 20.26 -17.26
C TYR A 494 29.36 21.57 -16.97
N CYS A 495 29.53 22.09 -15.76
CA CYS A 495 29.00 23.37 -15.33
C CYS A 495 30.15 24.38 -15.29
N SER A 496 30.13 25.41 -16.14
CA SER A 496 31.14 26.47 -16.09
C SER A 496 30.91 27.40 -14.90
N ASN A 497 32.00 27.79 -14.24
CA ASN A 497 32.03 28.75 -13.11
C ASN A 497 31.68 30.19 -13.51
N THR A 498 31.47 30.48 -14.79
CA THR A 498 31.05 31.81 -15.23
C THR A 498 29.59 32.04 -14.84
N ASP A 499 29.39 32.94 -13.87
CA ASP A 499 28.10 33.49 -13.40
C ASP A 499 27.31 34.25 -14.49
N ALA A 500 27.70 34.13 -15.76
CA ALA A 500 27.30 35.07 -16.81
C ALA A 500 25.88 34.88 -17.35
N VAL A 501 25.13 33.85 -16.94
CA VAL A 501 23.75 33.71 -17.41
C VAL A 501 22.93 33.04 -16.33
N LEU A 502 22.21 33.84 -15.54
CA LEU A 502 20.89 33.57 -14.93
C LEU A 502 20.45 34.72 -14.02
#